data_AF-A0A2S8UA16-F1
#
_entry.id   AF-A0A2S8UA16-F1
#
_cell.length_a   1.000
_cell.length_b   1.000
_cell.length_c   1.000
_cell.angle_alpha   90.00
_cell.angle_beta   90.00
_cell.angle_gamma   90.00
#
_symmetry.space_group_name_H-M   'P 1'
#
loop_
_entity.id
_entity.type
_entity.pdbx_description
1 polymer ?
#
loop_
_entity_poly.entity_id
_entity_poly.type
_entity_poly.pdbx_seq_one_letter_code
_entity_poly.pdbx_strand_id
1 'polypeptide(L)'
;MSVYRRGPKFYRVIQVEVEEDNGESREYSCLADGRGTVYSKEDVKALFEEIKEFYMREDMPNIDDYNKDNQLLDYMKCVSISLEEDEMGKYLIPKARYTYKKFNSDKRNWSFKCDWCGEKVSSKTNEGYYSAYDRNFKGNSFDRGCSEDCAKLIWKDNFKHWVHEHGYSKFFA
;
A
#
# COMPACT_ATOMS: atom_id res chain seq x y z
N MET A 1 5.70 -13.30 -16.17
CA MET A 1 4.66 -14.31 -15.85
C MET A 1 3.45 -13.58 -15.27
N SER A 2 2.27 -13.66 -15.89
CA SER A 2 1.05 -13.06 -15.33
C SER A 2 0.48 -13.97 -14.24
N VAL A 3 0.58 -13.54 -12.99
CA VAL A 3 -0.10 -14.20 -11.88
C VAL A 3 -1.59 -13.87 -12.01
N TYR A 4 -2.37 -14.82 -12.52
CA TYR A 4 -3.82 -14.73 -12.51
C TYR A 4 -4.29 -14.70 -11.04
N ARG A 5 -4.60 -13.51 -10.52
CA ARG A 5 -5.12 -13.36 -9.15
C ARG A 5 -6.54 -13.93 -9.11
N ARG A 6 -6.68 -15.20 -8.72
CA ARG A 6 -7.96 -15.75 -8.25
C ARG A 6 -8.37 -14.92 -7.02
N GLY A 7 -9.61 -14.47 -6.98
CA GLY A 7 -10.15 -13.76 -5.82
C GLY A 7 -9.98 -14.60 -4.54
N PRO A 8 -9.87 -13.96 -3.36
CA PRO A 8 -9.68 -14.67 -2.11
C PRO A 8 -10.83 -15.66 -1.88
N LYS A 9 -10.47 -16.91 -1.55
CA LYS A 9 -11.44 -17.88 -1.06
C LYS A 9 -11.67 -17.63 0.42
N PHE A 10 -12.93 -17.43 0.80
CA PHE A 10 -13.30 -17.24 2.20
C PHE A 10 -13.74 -18.56 2.81
N TYR A 11 -13.06 -18.95 3.87
CA TYR A 11 -13.39 -20.11 4.69
C TYR A 11 -13.79 -19.64 6.07
N ARG A 12 -14.74 -20.34 6.68
CA ARG A 12 -15.19 -20.08 8.06
C ARG A 12 -15.32 -21.40 8.81
N VAL A 13 -15.07 -21.34 10.11
CA VAL A 13 -15.41 -22.43 11.02
C VAL A 13 -16.87 -22.23 11.44
N ILE A 14 -17.70 -23.24 11.24
CA ILE A 14 -19.10 -23.29 11.68
C ILE A 14 -19.32 -24.45 12.62
N GLN A 15 -20.35 -24.38 13.46
CA GLN A 15 -20.80 -25.54 14.23
C GLN A 15 -21.85 -26.31 13.42
N VAL A 16 -21.72 -27.63 13.38
CA VAL A 16 -22.67 -28.55 12.77
C VAL A 16 -23.07 -29.57 13.83
N GLU A 17 -24.36 -29.64 14.10
CA GLU A 17 -24.93 -30.68 14.96
C GLU A 17 -25.11 -31.96 14.12
N VAL A 18 -24.55 -33.07 14.62
CA VAL A 18 -24.66 -34.39 14.01
C VAL A 18 -25.37 -35.29 15.01
N GLU A 19 -26.44 -35.93 14.55
CA GLU A 19 -27.14 -36.96 15.32
C GLU A 19 -26.39 -38.28 15.14
N GLU A 20 -25.92 -38.83 16.25
CA GLU A 20 -25.16 -40.07 16.30
C GLU A 20 -26.13 -41.27 16.33
N ASP A 21 -25.66 -42.46 15.93
CA ASP A 21 -26.49 -43.67 15.86
C ASP A 21 -27.11 -44.09 17.21
N ASN A 22 -26.61 -43.55 18.32
CA ASN A 22 -27.13 -43.76 19.67
C ASN A 22 -28.26 -42.79 20.07
N GLY A 23 -28.68 -41.89 19.16
CA GLY A 23 -29.70 -40.87 19.41
C GLY A 23 -29.20 -39.66 20.22
N GLU A 24 -27.90 -39.56 20.49
CA GLU A 24 -27.28 -38.37 21.05
C GLU A 24 -26.91 -37.40 19.92
N SER A 25 -27.10 -36.10 20.13
CA SER A 25 -26.58 -35.09 19.22
C SER A 25 -25.27 -34.51 19.73
N ARG A 26 -24.34 -34.27 18.80
CA ARG A 26 -23.04 -33.66 19.10
C ARG A 26 -22.70 -32.57 18.10
N GLU A 27 -22.20 -31.45 18.63
CA GLU A 27 -21.70 -30.34 17.82
C GLU A 27 -20.24 -30.56 17.42
N TYR A 28 -19.96 -30.39 16.13
CA TYR A 28 -18.62 -30.44 15.57
C TYR A 28 -18.28 -29.11 14.87
N SER A 29 -17.03 -28.67 15.02
CA SER A 29 -16.50 -27.52 14.31
C SER A 29 -16.02 -27.94 12.91
N CYS A 30 -16.69 -27.45 11.88
CA CYS A 30 -16.45 -27.82 10.49
C CYS A 30 -16.02 -26.60 9.66
N LEU A 31 -15.18 -26.84 8.65
CA LEU A 31 -14.81 -25.80 7.69
C LEU A 31 -15.90 -25.68 6.62
N ALA A 32 -16.34 -24.45 6.34
CA ALA A 32 -17.32 -24.15 5.31
C ALA A 32 -16.89 -22.98 4.44
N ASP A 33 -17.37 -22.93 3.20
CA ASP A 33 -17.14 -21.80 2.30
C ASP A 33 -18.08 -20.61 2.61
N GLY A 34 -17.89 -19.53 1.84
CA GLY A 34 -18.74 -18.34 1.91
C GLY A 34 -20.23 -18.58 1.56
N ARG A 35 -20.58 -19.74 0.99
CA ARG A 35 -21.97 -20.15 0.70
C ARG A 35 -22.54 -21.09 1.76
N GLY A 36 -21.72 -21.56 2.71
CA GLY A 36 -22.13 -22.48 3.77
C GLY A 36 -21.98 -23.96 3.43
N THR A 37 -21.33 -24.30 2.31
CA THR A 37 -21.02 -25.69 1.97
C THR A 37 -19.92 -26.20 2.90
N VAL A 38 -20.22 -27.28 3.63
CA VAL A 38 -19.27 -27.95 4.55
C VAL A 38 -18.32 -28.82 3.75
N TYR A 39 -17.03 -28.72 4.06
CA TYR A 39 -15.98 -29.48 3.39
C TYR A 39 -15.86 -30.91 3.95
N SER A 40 -15.54 -31.86 3.07
CA SER A 40 -15.20 -33.22 3.49
C SER A 40 -13.87 -33.25 4.24
N LYS A 41 -13.62 -34.35 4.97
CA LYS A 41 -12.33 -34.58 5.65
C LYS A 41 -11.17 -34.58 4.66
N GLU A 42 -11.36 -35.17 3.49
CA GLU A 42 -10.37 -35.26 2.42
C GLU A 42 -10.05 -33.87 1.85
N ASP A 43 -11.07 -33.05 1.60
CA ASP A 43 -10.88 -31.69 1.10
C ASP A 43 -10.17 -30.80 2.13
N VAL A 44 -10.54 -30.92 3.40
CA VAL A 44 -9.90 -30.18 4.51
C VAL A 44 -8.42 -30.59 4.63
N LYS A 45 -8.10 -31.88 4.53
CA LYS A 45 -6.71 -32.36 4.54
C LYS A 45 -5.90 -31.79 3.38
N ALA A 46 -6.45 -31.85 2.17
CA ALA A 46 -5.78 -31.30 0.99
C ALA A 46 -5.51 -29.80 1.13
N LEU A 47 -6.49 -29.05 1.66
CA LEU A 47 -6.34 -27.62 1.93
C LEU A 47 -5.25 -27.35 2.98
N PHE A 48 -5.18 -28.13 4.06
CA PHE A 48 -4.15 -27.94 5.08
C PHE A 48 -2.75 -28.26 4.56
N GLU A 49 -2.58 -29.27 3.71
CA GLU A 49 -1.28 -29.52 3.08
C GLU A 49 -0.89 -28.38 2.13
N GLU A 50 -1.81 -27.83 1.32
CA GLU A 50 -1.54 -26.66 0.47
C GLU A 50 -1.11 -25.43 1.31
N ILE A 51 -1.84 -25.16 2.39
CA ILE A 51 -1.52 -24.08 3.34
C ILE A 51 -0.14 -24.32 3.96
N LYS A 52 0.11 -25.53 4.45
CA LYS A 52 1.38 -25.89 5.09
C LYS A 52 2.54 -25.78 4.11
N GLU A 53 2.41 -26.30 2.90
CA GLU A 53 3.40 -26.15 1.84
C GLU A 53 3.72 -24.69 1.60
N PHE A 54 2.71 -23.81 1.48
CA PHE A 54 2.93 -22.38 1.30
C PHE A 54 3.66 -21.72 2.47
N TYR A 55 3.26 -22.03 3.71
CA TYR A 55 3.79 -21.42 4.94
C TYR A 55 5.14 -21.99 5.40
N MET A 56 5.55 -23.14 4.87
CA MET A 56 6.80 -23.83 5.25
C MET A 56 7.90 -23.71 4.18
N ARG A 57 7.70 -22.93 3.11
CA ARG A 57 8.76 -22.76 2.10
C ARG A 57 9.94 -22.01 2.71
N GLU A 58 11.15 -22.47 2.43
CA GLU A 58 12.37 -21.82 2.92
C GLU A 58 12.57 -20.41 2.37
N ASP A 59 12.04 -20.14 1.17
CA ASP A 59 12.05 -18.82 0.52
C ASP A 59 10.89 -17.93 0.96
N MET A 60 10.07 -18.38 1.91
CA MET A 60 8.93 -17.61 2.35
C MET A 60 9.41 -16.36 3.11
N PRO A 61 9.05 -15.14 2.66
CA PRO A 61 9.28 -13.95 3.45
C PRO A 61 8.53 -14.07 4.77
N ASN A 62 9.05 -13.42 5.82
CA ASN A 62 8.36 -13.34 7.10
C ASN A 62 6.89 -12.95 6.87
N ILE A 63 5.94 -13.63 7.51
CA ILE A 63 4.51 -13.44 7.26
C ILE A 63 4.04 -11.99 7.45
N ASP A 64 4.63 -11.27 8.41
CA ASP A 64 4.34 -9.85 8.63
C ASP A 64 4.85 -9.00 7.47
N ASP A 65 5.97 -9.41 6.87
CA ASP A 65 6.59 -8.74 5.73
C ASP A 65 5.79 -8.99 4.46
N TYR A 66 5.37 -10.24 4.24
CA TYR A 66 4.47 -10.60 3.14
C TYR A 66 3.15 -9.83 3.21
N ASN A 67 2.56 -9.72 4.40
CA ASN A 67 1.33 -8.97 4.60
C ASN A 67 1.53 -7.48 4.35
N LYS A 68 2.62 -6.89 4.86
CA LYS A 68 2.94 -5.47 4.64
C LYS A 68 3.25 -5.16 3.18
N ASP A 69 3.92 -6.05 2.47
CA ASP A 69 4.22 -5.90 1.05
C ASP A 69 2.94 -5.91 0.20
N ASN A 70 2.02 -6.84 0.48
CA ASN A 70 0.72 -6.85 -0.17
C ASN A 70 -0.12 -5.61 0.16
N GLN A 71 -0.10 -5.14 1.41
CA GLN A 71 -0.77 -3.89 1.80
C GLN A 71 -0.18 -2.68 1.07
N LEU A 72 1.15 -2.62 0.92
CA LEU A 72 1.84 -1.60 0.15
C LEU A 72 1.42 -1.63 -1.32
N LEU A 73 1.43 -2.81 -1.95
CA LEU A 73 1.03 -2.99 -3.35
C LEU A 73 -0.42 -2.57 -3.60
N ASP A 74 -1.34 -3.00 -2.74
CA ASP A 74 -2.75 -2.64 -2.85
C ASP A 74 -2.97 -1.13 -2.66
N TYR A 75 -2.27 -0.53 -1.69
CA TYR A 75 -2.29 0.91 -1.49
C TYR A 75 -1.78 1.67 -2.74
N MET A 76 -0.61 1.29 -3.27
CA MET A 76 -0.02 1.95 -4.45
C MET A 76 -0.91 1.83 -5.68
N LYS A 77 -1.57 0.70 -5.87
CA LYS A 77 -2.57 0.51 -6.91
C LYS A 77 -3.76 1.45 -6.73
N CYS A 78 -4.29 1.59 -5.52
CA CYS A 78 -5.38 2.52 -5.22
C CYS A 78 -5.03 3.98 -5.53
N VAL A 79 -3.76 4.38 -5.32
CA VAL A 79 -3.30 5.75 -5.59
C VAL A 79 -2.64 5.92 -6.97
N SER A 80 -2.77 4.89 -7.81
CA SER A 80 -2.27 4.83 -9.20
C SER A 80 -0.77 5.16 -9.31
N ILE A 81 0.04 4.65 -8.38
CA ILE A 81 1.49 4.76 -8.40
C ILE A 81 2.06 3.42 -8.87
N SER A 82 2.89 3.47 -9.91
CA SER A 82 3.64 2.29 -10.37
C SER A 82 4.88 2.15 -9.50
N LEU A 83 5.08 0.95 -8.97
CA LEU A 83 6.34 0.56 -8.34
C LEU A 83 7.17 -0.19 -9.39
N GLU A 84 8.39 0.29 -9.60
CA GLU A 84 9.42 -0.40 -10.37
C GLU A 84 10.40 -1.01 -9.38
N GLU A 85 10.95 -2.18 -9.68
CA GLU A 85 11.93 -2.86 -8.83
C GLU A 85 13.34 -2.69 -9.38
N ASP A 86 14.34 -2.63 -8.50
CA ASP A 86 15.75 -2.74 -8.85
C ASP A 86 16.18 -4.21 -9.06
N GLU A 87 17.46 -4.42 -9.41
CA GLU A 87 18.02 -5.76 -9.63
C GLU A 87 18.01 -6.64 -8.36
N MET A 88 17.84 -6.05 -7.18
CA MET A 88 17.77 -6.73 -5.88
C MET A 88 16.32 -7.00 -5.43
N GLY A 89 15.32 -6.65 -6.26
CA GLY A 89 13.90 -6.81 -5.95
C GLY A 89 13.35 -5.77 -4.96
N LYS A 90 14.04 -4.65 -4.75
CA LYS A 90 13.53 -3.53 -3.96
C LYS A 90 12.81 -2.53 -4.85
N TYR A 91 11.74 -1.94 -4.33
CA TYR A 91 11.03 -0.88 -5.03
C TYR A 91 11.86 0.40 -5.13
N LEU A 92 11.92 0.96 -6.32
CA LEU A 92 12.44 2.30 -6.55
C LEU A 92 11.47 3.34 -5.99
N ILE A 93 12.03 4.45 -5.49
CA ILE A 93 11.23 5.62 -5.13
C ILE A 93 10.49 6.10 -6.39
N PRO A 94 9.16 6.22 -6.37
CA PRO A 94 8.40 6.57 -7.55
C PRO A 94 8.78 7.94 -8.11
N LYS A 95 8.43 8.15 -9.38
CA LYS A 95 8.59 9.46 -10.02
C LYS A 95 7.79 10.51 -9.24
N ALA A 96 8.49 11.58 -8.84
CA ALA A 96 7.90 12.68 -8.11
C ALA A 96 6.75 13.34 -8.87
N ARG A 97 5.69 13.69 -8.14
CA ARG A 97 4.52 14.39 -8.66
C ARG A 97 4.51 15.83 -8.17
N TYR A 98 4.31 16.77 -9.07
CA TYR A 98 4.23 18.18 -8.75
C TYR A 98 3.42 18.91 -9.82
N THR A 99 2.88 20.07 -9.43
CA THR A 99 2.09 20.91 -10.32
C THR A 99 2.63 22.33 -10.29
N TYR A 100 2.96 22.88 -11.45
CA TYR A 100 3.28 24.30 -11.57
C TYR A 100 2.01 25.15 -11.36
N LYS A 101 2.12 26.20 -10.56
CA LYS A 101 1.05 27.15 -10.26
C LYS A 101 1.55 28.55 -10.57
N LYS A 102 0.93 29.19 -11.55
CA LYS A 102 1.16 30.59 -11.88
C LYS A 102 0.51 31.49 -10.83
N PHE A 103 1.18 32.56 -10.42
CA PHE A 103 0.55 33.57 -9.58
C PHE A 103 -0.54 34.30 -10.36
N ASN A 104 -1.62 34.66 -9.66
CA ASN A 104 -2.67 35.49 -10.24
C ASN A 104 -2.32 36.97 -9.97
N SER A 105 -2.11 37.74 -11.04
CA SER A 105 -1.77 39.17 -10.98
C SER A 105 -2.83 40.04 -10.31
N ASP A 106 -4.09 39.61 -10.37
CA ASP A 106 -5.23 40.40 -9.91
C ASP A 106 -5.56 40.12 -8.43
N LYS A 107 -4.84 39.18 -7.81
CA LYS A 107 -5.00 38.82 -6.40
C LYS A 107 -4.00 39.57 -5.51
N ARG A 108 -4.33 39.62 -4.22
CA ARG A 108 -3.46 40.19 -3.19
C ARG A 108 -2.06 39.58 -3.29
N ASN A 109 -1.06 40.45 -3.17
CA ASN A 109 0.35 40.04 -3.11
C ASN A 109 0.56 38.97 -2.05
N TRP A 110 1.16 37.86 -2.47
CA TRP A 110 1.40 36.71 -1.62
C TRP A 110 2.85 36.23 -1.80
N SER A 111 3.41 35.70 -0.72
CA SER A 111 4.78 35.16 -0.71
C SER A 111 4.89 34.03 0.31
N PHE A 112 5.86 33.15 0.09
CA PHE A 112 6.22 32.07 1.00
C PHE A 112 7.72 31.79 0.89
N LYS A 113 8.26 30.94 1.76
CA LYS A 113 9.61 30.39 1.62
C LYS A 113 9.52 29.00 1.02
N CYS A 114 10.35 28.70 0.04
CA CYS A 114 10.46 27.35 -0.50
C CYS A 114 10.79 26.37 0.63
N ASP A 115 10.04 25.26 0.72
CA ASP A 115 10.20 24.31 1.82
C ASP A 115 11.52 23.51 1.73
N TRP A 116 12.19 23.54 0.57
CA TRP A 116 13.50 22.92 0.37
C TRP A 116 14.66 23.86 0.68
N CYS A 117 14.83 24.92 -0.12
CA CYS A 117 16.00 25.79 -0.06
C CYS A 117 15.80 27.05 0.80
N GLY A 118 14.58 27.30 1.28
CA GLY A 118 14.25 28.48 2.09
C GLY A 118 14.15 29.79 1.30
N GLU A 119 14.36 29.78 -0.02
CA GLU A 119 14.29 30.95 -0.88
C GLU A 119 12.89 31.57 -0.84
N LYS A 120 12.81 32.91 -0.77
CA LYS A 120 11.54 33.62 -0.79
C LYS A 120 10.98 33.66 -2.21
N VAL A 121 9.79 33.12 -2.38
CA VAL A 121 9.01 33.20 -3.62
C VAL A 121 7.86 34.17 -3.42
N SER A 122 7.64 35.09 -4.37
CA SER A 122 6.55 36.06 -4.28
C SER A 122 5.90 36.34 -5.63
N SER A 123 4.59 36.60 -5.61
CA SER A 123 3.83 37.06 -6.77
C SER A 123 4.35 38.38 -7.37
N LYS A 124 5.19 39.14 -6.64
CA LYS A 124 5.80 40.38 -7.13
C LYS A 124 7.04 40.15 -8.01
N THR A 125 7.78 39.08 -7.73
CA THR A 125 9.13 38.86 -8.26
C THR A 125 9.23 37.59 -9.10
N ASN A 126 8.26 36.68 -8.98
CA ASN A 126 8.27 35.39 -9.62
C ASN A 126 6.96 35.19 -10.39
N GLU A 127 7.03 34.49 -11.52
CA GLU A 127 5.83 34.18 -12.34
C GLU A 127 4.95 33.11 -11.67
N GLY A 128 5.54 32.16 -10.96
CA GLY A 128 4.84 31.07 -10.33
C GLY A 128 5.72 30.28 -9.37
N TYR A 129 5.22 29.11 -9.00
CA TYR A 129 5.86 28.17 -8.09
C TYR A 129 5.40 26.75 -8.37
N TYR A 130 6.04 25.77 -7.74
CA TYR A 130 5.68 24.36 -7.86
C TYR A 130 5.02 23.88 -6.56
N SER A 131 3.88 23.21 -6.67
CA SER A 131 3.21 22.53 -5.56
C SER A 131 3.67 21.07 -5.58
N ALA A 132 4.32 20.62 -4.51
CA ALA A 132 4.78 19.24 -4.32
C ALA A 132 3.82 18.40 -3.44
N TYR A 133 2.68 18.99 -3.05
CA TYR A 133 1.65 18.32 -2.26
C TYR A 133 1.09 17.10 -3.01
N ASP A 134 1.17 15.95 -2.35
CA ASP A 134 0.48 14.73 -2.73
C ASP A 134 -0.47 14.36 -1.58
N ARG A 135 -1.75 14.15 -1.88
CA ARG A 135 -2.77 13.83 -0.86
C ARG A 135 -2.63 12.42 -0.29
N ASN A 136 -1.92 11.55 -0.99
CA ASN A 136 -1.82 10.14 -0.64
C ASN A 136 -0.76 9.94 0.45
N PHE A 137 0.38 10.60 0.28
CA PHE A 137 1.43 10.66 1.28
C PHE A 137 1.12 11.79 2.25
N LYS A 138 1.36 11.64 3.55
CA LYS A 138 1.17 12.72 4.53
C LYS A 138 2.19 13.84 4.28
N GLY A 139 1.98 14.64 3.25
CA GLY A 139 2.69 15.90 3.03
C GLY A 139 2.00 17.04 3.77
N ASN A 140 2.71 18.14 3.98
CA ASN A 140 2.05 19.36 4.43
C ASN A 140 1.20 19.89 3.25
N SER A 141 -0.02 20.35 3.50
CA SER A 141 -0.92 20.84 2.44
C SER A 141 -0.38 22.06 1.68
N PHE A 142 0.78 22.55 2.10
CA PHE A 142 1.46 23.74 1.62
C PHE A 142 2.85 23.47 1.05
N ASP A 143 3.24 22.21 0.81
CA ASP A 143 4.55 21.86 0.24
C ASP A 143 4.77 22.51 -1.13
N ARG A 144 5.71 23.45 -1.20
CA ARG A 144 5.97 24.33 -2.34
C ARG A 144 7.47 24.52 -2.61
N GLY A 145 7.83 24.29 -3.86
CA GLY A 145 9.17 24.53 -4.43
C GLY A 145 9.25 25.87 -5.17
N CYS A 146 10.40 26.57 -5.08
CA CYS A 146 10.71 27.70 -5.96
C CYS A 146 11.05 27.24 -7.39
N SER A 147 11.57 26.01 -7.52
CA SER A 147 11.91 25.37 -8.79
C SER A 147 11.32 23.96 -8.88
N GLU A 148 11.36 23.41 -10.09
CA GLU A 148 11.00 22.02 -10.35
C GLU A 148 11.85 21.04 -9.51
N ASP A 149 13.16 21.30 -9.40
CA ASP A 149 14.06 20.44 -8.64
C ASP A 149 13.78 20.48 -7.13
N CYS A 150 13.47 21.66 -6.59
CA CYS A 150 13.02 21.78 -5.20
C CYS A 150 11.73 20.99 -4.97
N ALA A 151 10.77 21.08 -5.89
CA ALA A 151 9.52 20.33 -5.77
C ALA A 151 9.74 18.81 -5.84
N LYS A 152 10.64 18.33 -6.70
CA LYS A 152 11.02 16.91 -6.77
C LYS A 152 11.63 16.44 -5.45
N LEU A 153 12.52 17.23 -4.85
CA LEU A 153 13.18 16.88 -3.58
C LEU A 153 12.18 16.87 -2.42
N ILE A 154 11.32 17.89 -2.31
CA ILE A 154 10.25 17.94 -1.30
C ILE A 154 9.34 16.71 -1.41
N TRP A 155 8.87 16.39 -2.61
CA TRP A 155 7.99 15.24 -2.81
C TRP A 155 8.69 13.93 -2.42
N LYS A 156 9.95 13.73 -2.81
CA LYS A 156 10.72 12.53 -2.48
C LYS A 156 10.95 12.38 -0.98
N ASP A 157 11.21 13.47 -0.27
CA ASP A 157 11.40 13.44 1.18
C ASP A 157 10.09 13.13 1.91
N ASN A 158 8.97 13.72 1.48
CA ASN A 158 7.65 13.35 1.98
C ASN A 158 7.33 11.86 1.74
N PHE A 159 7.65 11.34 0.57
CA PHE A 159 7.47 9.93 0.26
C PHE A 159 8.31 9.04 1.18
N LYS A 160 9.60 9.36 1.35
CA LYS A 160 10.49 8.63 2.27
C LYS A 160 9.98 8.67 3.71
N HIS A 161 9.49 9.83 4.16
CA HIS A 161 8.91 9.97 5.49
C HIS A 161 7.68 9.08 5.66
N TRP A 162 6.77 9.09 4.68
CA TRP A 162 5.60 8.21 4.66
C TRP A 162 6.00 6.73 4.69
N VAL A 163 6.97 6.31 3.85
CA VAL A 163 7.51 4.94 3.83
C VAL A 163 8.02 4.53 5.20
N HIS A 164 8.76 5.43 5.88
CA HIS A 164 9.30 5.17 7.21
C HIS A 164 8.19 5.07 8.27
N GLU A 165 7.26 6.02 8.31
CA GLU A 165 6.15 6.03 9.27
C GLU A 165 5.27 4.77 9.19
N HIS A 166 5.12 4.18 8.00
CA HIS A 166 4.29 2.99 7.78
C HIS A 166 5.10 1.68 7.86
N GLY A 167 6.40 1.75 8.15
CA GLY A 167 7.26 0.57 8.29
C GLY A 167 7.57 -0.14 6.98
N TYR A 168 7.54 0.58 5.86
CA TYR A 168 7.82 0.06 4.52
C TYR A 168 9.27 0.23 4.09
N SER A 169 10.14 0.84 4.91
CA SER A 169 11.52 1.20 4.54
C SER A 169 12.34 0.05 3.93
N LYS A 170 12.14 -1.19 4.37
CA LYS A 170 12.87 -2.34 3.84
C LYS A 170 12.52 -2.72 2.40
N PHE A 171 11.33 -2.32 1.94
CA PHE A 171 10.85 -2.63 0.59
C PHE A 171 11.36 -1.64 -0.45
N PHE A 172 11.98 -0.53 -0.04
CA PHE A 172 12.47 0.50 -0.94
C PHE A 172 14.01 0.56 -0.97
N ALA A 173 14.54 0.93 -2.14
CA ALA A 173 15.96 1.21 -2.38
C ALA A 173 16.33 2.66 -2.03
#